data_AF-A0A7V0YEZ5-F1
#
_entry.id   AF-A0A7V0YEZ5-F1
#
_cell.length_a   1.000
_cell.length_b   1.000
_cell.length_c   1.000
_cell.angle_alpha   90.00
_cell.angle_beta   90.00
_cell.angle_gamma   90.00
#
_symmetry.space_group_name_H-M   'P 1'
#
loop_
_entity.id
_entity.type
_entity.pdbx_description
1 polymer ?
#
loop_
_entity_poly.entity_id
_entity_poly.type
_entity_poly.pdbx_seq_one_letter_code
_entity_poly.pdbx_strand_id
1 'polypeptide(L)' 'MKLWSGRFTKNTDRFVDEFNTSLPVDKHLYKQDIRGSIAHAKMLAKCAIITKEESKQIVEGLES' A
#
# COMPACT_ATOMS: atom_id res chain seq x y z
N MET A 1 4.59 9.94 6.48
CA MET A 1 3.76 9.29 7.53
C MET A 1 3.91 7.80 7.37
N LYS A 2 4.13 7.05 8.46
CA LYS A 2 4.31 5.59 8.38
C LYS A 2 2.96 4.91 8.45
N LEU A 3 2.74 3.88 7.63
CA LEU A 3 1.47 3.13 7.59
C LEU A 3 1.16 2.39 8.90
N TRP A 4 2.15 2.22 9.78
CA TRP A 4 2.07 1.41 11.00
C TRP A 4 2.29 2.20 12.31
N SER A 5 2.43 3.53 12.26
CA SER A 5 2.80 4.32 13.44
C SER A 5 1.67 4.57 14.45
N GLY A 6 0.50 3.95 14.30
CA GLY A 6 -0.72 4.29 15.07
C GLY A 6 -0.59 4.20 16.60
N ARG A 7 0.39 3.46 17.14
CA ARG A 7 0.62 3.29 18.58
C ARG A 7 1.74 4.19 19.16
N PHE A 8 2.54 4.85 18.33
CA PHE A 8 3.69 5.64 18.76
C PHE A 8 3.39 7.13 18.71
N THR A 9 3.69 7.84 19.80
CA THR A 9 3.51 9.30 19.90
C THR A 9 4.73 10.11 19.48
N LYS A 10 5.90 9.45 19.39
CA LYS A 10 7.17 10.05 18.96
C LYS A 10 7.59 9.49 17.61
N ASN A 11 8.31 10.30 16.83
CA ASN A 11 8.95 9.83 15.61
C ASN A 11 10.03 8.80 15.94
N THR A 12 10.19 7.84 15.04
CA THR A 12 11.27 6.86 15.13
C THR A 12 12.60 7.52 14.83
N ASP A 13 13.66 7.04 15.49
CA ASP A 13 15.02 7.51 15.21
C ASP A 13 15.41 7.20 13.77
N ARG A 14 16.16 8.10 13.14
CA ARG A 14 16.58 7.98 11.73
C ARG A 14 17.38 6.70 11.48
N PHE A 15 18.25 6.31 12.41
CA PHE A 15 19.03 5.08 12.29
C PHE A 15 18.12 3.85 12.27
N VAL A 16 17.11 3.83 13.13
CA VAL A 16 16.14 2.73 13.20
C VAL A 16 15.32 2.66 11.91
N ASP A 17 15.02 3.78 11.28
CA ASP A 17 14.29 3.82 10.00
C ASP A 17 15.11 3.29 8.83
N GLU A 18 16.38 3.71 8.74
CA GLU A 18 17.32 3.23 7.73
C GLU A 18 17.65 1.75 7.92
N PHE A 19 17.68 1.25 9.16
CA PHE A 19 17.90 -0.17 9.44
C PHE A 19 16.68 -1.04 9.10
N ASN A 20 15.46 -0.56 9.33
CA ASN A 20 14.23 -1.34 9.12
C ASN A 20 13.66 -1.24 7.70
N THR A 21 14.10 -0.29 6.87
CA THR A 21 13.57 -0.13 5.52
C THR A 21 14.03 -1.27 4.61
N SER A 22 13.07 -2.00 4.04
CA SER A 22 13.33 -3.06 3.06
C SER A 22 13.28 -2.55 1.61
N LEU A 23 13.00 -1.27 1.39
CA LEU A 23 12.86 -0.66 0.06
C LEU A 23 14.03 -0.96 -0.91
N PRO A 24 15.32 -0.95 -0.48
CA PRO A 24 16.42 -1.26 -1.39
C PRO A 24 16.32 -2.64 -2.04
N VAL A 25 15.68 -3.60 -1.37
CA VAL A 25 15.48 -4.98 -1.81
C VAL A 25 14.11 -5.14 -2.48
N ASP A 26 13.05 -4.68 -1.81
CA ASP A 26 11.67 -4.99 -2.18
C ASP A 26 11.17 -4.18 -3.39
N LYS A 27 11.86 -3.11 -3.78
CA LYS A 27 11.49 -2.29 -4.96
C LYS A 27 11.31 -3.10 -6.24
N HIS A 28 11.98 -4.25 -6.37
CA HIS A 28 11.85 -5.13 -7.54
C HIS A 28 10.50 -5.84 -7.60
N LEU A 29 9.77 -5.89 -6.49
CA LEU A 29 8.45 -6.50 -6.37
C LEU A 29 7.29 -5.54 -6.70
N TYR A 30 7.57 -4.31 -7.13
CA TYR A 30 6.54 -3.29 -7.36
C TYR A 30 5.44 -3.78 -8.34
N LYS A 31 5.80 -4.54 -9.37
CA LYS A 31 4.83 -5.08 -10.34
C LYS A 31 3.86 -6.07 -9.70
N GLN A 32 4.36 -6.89 -8.78
CA GLN A 32 3.58 -7.89 -8.04
C GLN A 32 2.68 -7.19 -7.03
N ASP A 33 3.19 -6.16 -6.34
CA ASP A 33 2.43 -5.35 -5.39
C ASP A 33 1.27 -4.60 -6.05
N ILE A 34 1.51 -3.99 -7.23
CA ILE A 34 0.45 -3.34 -8.04
C ILE A 34 -0.61 -4.36 -8.45
N ARG A 35 -0.21 -5.53 -8.96
CA ARG A 35 -1.16 -6.59 -9.36
C ARG A 35 -1.99 -7.09 -8.18
N GLY A 36 -1.36 -7.28 -7.02
CA GLY A 36 -2.03 -7.65 -5.77
C GLY A 36 -3.01 -6.58 -5.32
N SER A 37 -2.62 -5.31 -5.40
CA SER A 37 -3.47 -4.17 -5.04
C SER A 37 -4.69 -4.03 -5.94
N ILE A 38 -4.55 -4.23 -7.26
CA ILE A 38 -5.68 -4.27 -8.21
C ILE A 38 -6.65 -5.41 -7.86
N ALA A 39 -6.14 -6.61 -7.58
CA ALA A 39 -6.97 -7.73 -7.18
C ALA A 39 -7.69 -7.45 -5.85
N HIS A 40 -7.01 -6.83 -4.90
CA HIS A 40 -7.56 -6.44 -3.61
C HIS A 40 -8.68 -5.40 -3.76
N ALA A 41 -8.47 -4.33 -4.53
CA ALA A 41 -9.48 -3.31 -4.79
C ALA A 41 -10.76 -3.89 -5.40
N LYS A 42 -10.62 -4.77 -6.41
CA LYS A 42 -11.75 -5.48 -7.02
C LYS A 42 -12.49 -6.37 -6.03
N MET A 43 -11.77 -7.06 -5.14
CA MET A 43 -12.35 -7.86 -4.08
C MET A 43 -13.12 -7.00 -3.08
N LEU A 44 -12.56 -5.86 -2.65
CA LEU A 44 -13.22 -4.94 -1.72
C LEU A 44 -14.56 -4.44 -2.27
N ALA A 45 -14.63 -4.12 -3.57
CA ALA A 45 -15.89 -3.76 -4.22
C ALA A 45 -16.90 -4.92 -4.27
N LYS A 46 -16.43 -6.15 -4.51
CA LYS A 46 -17.29 -7.34 -4.47
C LYS A 46 -17.88 -7.60 -3.08
N CYS A 47 -17.12 -7.31 -2.04
CA CYS A 47 -17.56 -7.39 -0.64
C CYS A 47 -18.37 -6.16 -0.18
N ALA A 48 -18.65 -5.21 -1.07
CA ALA A 48 -19.32 -3.95 -0.76
C ALA A 48 -18.65 -3.12 0.36
N ILE A 49 -17.33 -3.25 0.53
CA ILE A 49 -16.53 -2.42 1.44
C ILE A 49 -16.25 -1.05 0.82
N ILE A 50 -16.07 -1.03 -0.50
CA ILE A 50 -15.99 0.18 -1.33
C ILE A 50 -16.98 0.05 -2.49
N THR A 51 -17.34 1.16 -3.11
CA THR A 51 -18.18 1.18 -4.31
C THR A 51 -17.42 0.65 -5.53
N LYS A 52 -18.16 0.27 -6.58
CA LYS A 52 -17.56 -0.16 -7.86
C LYS A 52 -16.82 1.00 -8.52
N GLU A 53 -17.34 2.20 -8.39
CA GLU A 53 -16.76 3.44 -8.90
C GLU A 53 -15.43 3.75 -8.21
N GLU A 54 -15.35 3.65 -6.87
CA GLU A 54 -14.09 3.81 -6.12
C GLU A 54 -13.08 2.73 -6.51
N SER A 55 -13.50 1.47 -6.62
CA SER A 55 -12.59 0.41 -7.10
C SER A 55 -12.08 0.70 -8.51
N LYS A 56 -12.91 1.23 -9.40
CA LYS A 56 -12.50 1.59 -10.77
C LYS A 56 -11.45 2.69 -10.74
N GLN A 57 -11.66 3.75 -9.95
CA GLN A 57 -10.71 4.85 -9.81
C GLN A 57 -9.36 4.38 -9.26
N ILE A 58 -9.36 3.49 -8.26
CA ILE A 58 -8.12 2.91 -7.70
C ILE A 58 -7.38 2.10 -8.76
N VAL A 59 -8.08 1.27 -9.53
CA VAL A 59 -7.47 0.44 -10.59
C VAL A 59 -6.88 1.32 -11.69
N GLU A 60 -7.61 2.34 -12.14
CA GLU A 60 -7.12 3.28 -13.16
C GLU A 60 -5.86 4.03 -12.68
N GLY A 61 -5.83 4.46 -11.41
CA GLY A 61 -4.64 5.11 -10.82
C GLY A 61 -3.43 4.18 -10.64
N LEU A 62 -3.64 2.86 -10.58
CA LEU A 62 -2.56 1.87 -10.50
C LEU A 62 -2.03 1.45 -11.87
N GLU A 63 -2.76 1.74 -12.94
CA GLU A 63 -2.41 1.41 -14.33
C GLU A 63 -1.81 2.61 -15.11
N SER A 64 -1.84 3.82 -14.54
CA SER A 64 -1.38 5.07 -15.16
C SER A 64 0.13 5.25 -15.22
#